data_AF-A0A535ZPL7-F1
#
_entry.id   AF-A0A535ZPL7-F1
#
_cell.length_a   1.000
_cell.length_b   1.000
_cell.length_c   1.000
_cell.angle_alpha   90.00
_cell.angle_beta   90.00
_cell.angle_gamma   90.00
#
_symmetry.space_group_name_H-M   'P 1'
#
loop_
_entity.id
_entity.type
_entity.pdbx_description
1 polymer ?
#
loop_
_entity_poly.entity_id
_entity_poly.type
_entity_poly.pdbx_seq_one_letter_code
_entity_poly.pdbx_strand_id
1 'polypeptide(L)'
;RPQPILDRTLNAAAPTAGVQVLQQVKIEALDITVLKGSGQAVLDWASSNGFTLDGDTRDHLLAYANGSPIFMAAKFDTSRARARHQLQGDGAPILITMKIPHIWIPLEVLALDGQQVQADIYLLTDIPINTSDLEAKVGQSAVGAGVPGAPGMKLSFQEKMTPLLYHDLSTDRNMGWVRPDSWLTYLSLDTPSTTVTYDMGITSTGIIRLAHFGTSPMAVADGQSTHELLAWLPTLPMGTPQVAQTLALLLVIVSAIFLAFRVRARIIAKR
;
A
#
# COMPACT_ATOMS: atom_id res chain seq x y z
N ARG A 1 -23.39 3.30 23.29
CA ARG A 1 -24.50 3.26 22.29
C ARG A 1 -24.40 1.90 21.60
N PRO A 2 -25.48 1.11 21.51
CA PRO A 2 -25.43 -0.17 20.81
C PRO A 2 -24.99 0.02 19.35
N GLN A 3 -24.36 -1.00 18.79
CA GLN A 3 -24.03 -1.11 17.36
C GLN A 3 -25.25 -0.64 16.55
N PRO A 4 -25.08 0.15 15.47
CA PRO A 4 -26.18 0.29 14.52
C PRO A 4 -26.49 -1.11 14.03
N ILE A 5 -27.63 -1.63 14.45
CA ILE A 5 -28.25 -2.80 13.83
C ILE A 5 -28.31 -2.46 12.34
N LEU A 6 -27.85 -3.39 11.50
CA LEU A 6 -27.93 -3.28 10.04
C LEU A 6 -29.40 -3.08 9.65
N ASP A 7 -29.85 -1.83 9.66
CA ASP A 7 -31.19 -1.48 9.23
C ASP A 7 -31.14 -1.50 7.71
N ARG A 8 -31.48 -2.66 7.16
CA ARG A 8 -31.48 -2.98 5.74
C ARG A 8 -32.65 -2.24 5.06
N THR A 9 -32.68 -0.92 5.19
CA THR A 9 -33.57 -0.06 4.41
C THR A 9 -32.97 0.07 3.02
N LEU A 10 -33.33 -0.89 2.16
CA LEU A 10 -33.06 -0.86 0.72
C LEU A 10 -33.86 0.29 0.10
N ASN A 11 -33.34 1.52 0.18
CA ASN A 11 -33.63 2.49 -0.88
C ASN A 11 -32.79 2.06 -2.07
N ALA A 12 -33.34 1.12 -2.84
CA ALA A 12 -32.71 0.62 -4.04
C ALA A 12 -32.45 1.79 -4.99
N ALA A 13 -31.18 2.13 -5.17
CA ALA A 13 -30.76 2.91 -6.33
C ALA A 13 -31.24 2.15 -7.57
N ALA A 14 -31.71 2.87 -8.58
CA ALA A 14 -32.22 2.26 -9.81
C ALA A 14 -31.18 1.28 -10.37
N PRO A 15 -31.60 0.07 -10.82
CA PRO A 15 -30.67 -0.90 -11.38
C PRO A 15 -30.09 -0.34 -12.67
N THR A 16 -28.85 0.16 -12.61
CA THR A 16 -28.05 0.44 -13.79
C THR A 16 -27.55 -0.89 -14.33
N ALA A 17 -27.79 -1.16 -15.62
CA ALA A 17 -27.32 -2.39 -16.25
C ALA A 17 -25.81 -2.56 -16.02
N GLY A 18 -25.39 -3.74 -15.54
CA GLY A 18 -23.98 -4.05 -15.30
C GLY A 18 -23.40 -3.59 -13.96
N VAL A 19 -24.20 -3.00 -13.06
CA VAL A 19 -23.79 -2.68 -11.68
C VAL A 19 -24.66 -3.42 -10.66
N GLN A 20 -24.00 -4.10 -9.72
CA GLN A 20 -24.61 -4.73 -8.57
C GLN A 20 -24.32 -3.92 -7.31
N VAL A 21 -25.35 -3.51 -6.57
CA VAL A 21 -25.20 -2.93 -5.23
C VAL A 21 -24.93 -4.07 -4.23
N LEU A 22 -23.77 -4.02 -3.56
CA LEU A 22 -23.38 -5.00 -2.56
C LEU A 22 -23.78 -4.58 -1.15
N GLN A 23 -23.65 -3.29 -0.83
CA GLN A 23 -23.96 -2.75 0.48
C GLN A 23 -24.37 -1.29 0.36
N GLN A 24 -25.33 -0.87 1.18
CA GLN A 24 -25.67 0.54 1.39
C GLN A 24 -25.73 0.80 2.88
N VAL A 25 -25.05 1.85 3.32
CA VAL A 25 -24.95 2.20 4.75
C VAL A 25 -24.88 3.71 4.89
N LYS A 26 -25.45 4.22 5.98
CA LYS A 26 -25.37 5.63 6.36
C LYS A 26 -24.36 5.78 7.48
N ILE A 27 -23.34 6.61 7.27
CA ILE A 27 -22.32 6.93 8.27
C ILE A 27 -22.34 8.44 8.45
N GLU A 28 -22.92 8.88 9.56
CA GLU A 28 -23.06 10.31 9.86
C GLU A 28 -23.79 11.08 8.74
N ALA A 29 -23.12 12.01 8.07
CA ALA A 29 -23.65 12.73 6.91
C ALA A 29 -23.43 11.99 5.58
N LEU A 30 -22.68 10.89 5.55
CA LEU A 30 -22.39 10.14 4.34
C LEU A 30 -23.44 9.05 4.05
N ASP A 31 -23.93 9.03 2.82
CA ASP A 31 -24.54 7.85 2.21
C ASP A 31 -23.43 7.07 1.47
N ILE A 32 -23.12 5.87 1.95
CA ILE A 32 -22.12 4.97 1.37
C ILE A 32 -22.81 3.88 0.57
N THR A 33 -22.37 3.65 -0.66
CA THR A 33 -22.78 2.53 -1.49
C THR A 33 -21.57 1.76 -1.98
N VAL A 34 -21.50 0.47 -1.68
CA VAL A 34 -20.51 -0.47 -2.22
C VAL A 34 -21.10 -1.15 -3.45
N LEU A 35 -20.36 -1.12 -4.55
CA LEU A 35 -20.79 -1.55 -5.87
C LEU A 35 -19.86 -2.63 -6.41
N LYS A 36 -20.40 -3.50 -7.25
CA LYS A 36 -19.66 -4.41 -8.11
C LYS A 36 -20.03 -4.17 -9.56
N GLY A 37 -19.07 -3.92 -10.43
CA GLY A 37 -19.30 -3.68 -11.86
C GLY A 37 -18.00 -3.42 -12.61
N SER A 38 -18.10 -3.17 -13.92
CA SER A 38 -16.97 -2.61 -14.68
C SER A 38 -16.79 -1.11 -14.37
N GLY A 39 -15.60 -0.56 -14.61
CA GLY A 39 -15.34 0.87 -14.42
C GLY A 39 -16.34 1.76 -15.15
N GLN A 40 -16.62 1.49 -16.43
CA GLN A 40 -17.59 2.27 -17.21
C GLN A 40 -19.01 2.21 -16.63
N ALA A 41 -19.50 1.01 -16.32
CA ALA A 41 -20.83 0.84 -15.72
C ALA A 41 -20.95 1.58 -14.37
N VAL A 42 -19.87 1.62 -13.58
CA VAL A 42 -19.83 2.38 -12.32
C VAL A 42 -19.80 3.88 -12.55
N LEU A 43 -19.11 4.39 -13.57
CA LEU A 43 -19.19 5.80 -13.98
C LEU A 43 -20.62 6.19 -14.37
N ASP A 44 -21.29 5.35 -15.17
CA ASP A 44 -22.66 5.59 -15.61
C ASP A 44 -23.65 5.58 -14.44
N TRP A 45 -23.46 4.64 -13.50
CA TRP A 45 -24.19 4.61 -12.23
C TRP A 45 -23.93 5.88 -11.41
N ALA A 46 -22.68 6.32 -11.27
CA ALA A 46 -22.33 7.51 -10.50
C ALA A 46 -22.98 8.76 -11.08
N SER A 47 -22.92 8.96 -12.40
CA SER A 47 -23.61 10.07 -13.07
C SER A 47 -25.13 10.02 -12.87
N SER A 48 -25.73 8.83 -12.99
CA SER A 48 -27.17 8.64 -12.76
C SER A 48 -27.59 8.89 -11.30
N ASN A 49 -26.67 8.75 -10.35
CA ASN A 49 -26.89 8.98 -8.92
C ASN A 49 -26.39 10.36 -8.45
N GLY A 50 -26.13 11.27 -9.40
CA GLY A 50 -25.82 12.67 -9.15
C GLY A 50 -24.45 12.87 -8.49
N PHE A 51 -23.45 12.08 -8.90
CA PHE A 51 -22.05 12.37 -8.68
C PHE A 51 -21.50 13.21 -9.85
N THR A 52 -20.68 14.19 -9.54
CA THR A 52 -19.89 14.94 -10.52
C THR A 52 -18.47 14.42 -10.45
N LEU A 53 -17.95 13.92 -11.57
CA LEU A 53 -16.59 13.40 -11.69
C LEU A 53 -15.89 14.17 -12.81
N ASP A 54 -14.74 14.76 -12.52
CA ASP A 54 -13.87 15.39 -13.52
C ASP A 54 -13.13 14.34 -14.37
N GLY A 55 -12.39 14.80 -15.38
CA GLY A 55 -11.64 13.93 -16.30
C GLY A 55 -10.66 13.04 -15.56
N ASP A 56 -9.85 13.63 -14.68
CA ASP A 56 -8.83 12.93 -13.91
C ASP A 56 -9.47 11.84 -13.04
N THR A 57 -10.52 12.15 -12.27
CA THR A 57 -11.21 11.17 -11.44
C THR A 57 -11.77 10.00 -12.25
N ARG A 58 -12.27 10.28 -13.47
CA ARG A 58 -12.78 9.24 -14.38
C ARG A 58 -11.65 8.33 -14.85
N ASP A 59 -10.53 8.90 -15.26
CA ASP A 59 -9.37 8.14 -15.75
C ASP A 59 -8.76 7.28 -14.65
N HIS A 60 -8.63 7.81 -13.43
CA HIS A 60 -8.20 7.07 -12.24
C HIS A 60 -9.13 5.89 -11.93
N LEU A 61 -10.45 6.12 -11.92
CA LEU A 61 -11.42 5.07 -11.66
C LEU A 61 -11.32 3.96 -12.71
N LEU A 62 -11.20 4.31 -13.99
CA LEU A 62 -11.06 3.34 -15.07
C LEU A 62 -9.75 2.55 -14.99
N ALA A 63 -8.64 3.18 -14.59
CA ALA A 63 -7.37 2.50 -14.38
C ALA A 63 -7.48 1.43 -13.27
N TYR A 64 -8.01 1.80 -12.10
CA TYR A 64 -8.20 0.86 -10.99
C TYR A 64 -9.25 -0.22 -11.28
N ALA A 65 -10.24 0.08 -12.12
CA ALA A 65 -11.27 -0.88 -12.54
C ALA A 65 -10.70 -2.12 -13.25
N ASN A 66 -9.51 -2.02 -13.84
CA ASN A 66 -8.84 -3.16 -14.47
C ASN A 66 -8.38 -4.20 -13.43
N GLY A 67 -8.09 -3.75 -12.20
CA GLY A 67 -7.59 -4.59 -11.12
C GLY A 67 -8.64 -5.02 -10.10
N SER A 68 -9.75 -4.29 -9.99
CA SER A 68 -10.83 -4.58 -9.03
C SER A 68 -12.20 -4.23 -9.62
N PRO A 69 -13.19 -5.14 -9.52
CA PRO A 69 -14.58 -4.83 -9.88
C PRO A 69 -15.35 -4.16 -8.74
N ILE A 70 -14.73 -3.94 -7.58
CA ILE A 70 -15.39 -3.43 -6.37
C ILE A 70 -15.07 -1.96 -6.17
N PHE A 71 -16.12 -1.16 -5.98
CA PHE A 71 -16.03 0.29 -5.82
C PHE A 71 -16.84 0.73 -4.60
N MET A 72 -16.45 1.83 -3.99
CA MET A 72 -17.21 2.48 -2.94
C MET A 72 -17.50 3.93 -3.35
N ALA A 73 -18.78 4.28 -3.40
CA ALA A 73 -19.24 5.63 -3.62
C ALA A 73 -19.69 6.23 -2.28
N ALA A 74 -19.18 7.41 -1.95
CA ALA A 74 -19.54 8.15 -0.75
C ALA A 74 -20.14 9.50 -1.13
N LYS A 75 -21.40 9.75 -0.77
CA LYS A 75 -22.11 10.99 -1.07
C LYS A 75 -22.50 11.70 0.20
N PHE A 76 -22.24 13.01 0.25
CA PHE A 76 -22.58 13.84 1.39
C PHE A 76 -24.04 14.29 1.34
N ASP A 77 -24.77 14.10 2.44
CA ASP A 77 -26.10 14.67 2.65
C ASP A 77 -25.99 15.98 3.41
N THR A 78 -26.21 17.08 2.68
CA THR A 78 -26.08 18.44 3.20
C THR A 78 -27.08 18.76 4.30
N SER A 79 -28.27 18.13 4.29
CA SER A 79 -29.27 18.32 5.33
C SER A 79 -28.83 17.64 6.63
N ARG A 80 -28.32 16.41 6.56
CA ARG A 80 -27.78 15.69 7.73
C ARG A 80 -26.53 16.39 8.28
N ALA A 81 -25.65 16.86 7.41
CA ALA A 81 -24.46 17.60 7.83
C ALA A 81 -24.81 18.90 8.58
N ARG A 82 -25.76 19.68 8.06
CA ARG A 82 -26.27 20.89 8.72
C ARG A 82 -26.89 20.58 10.08
N ALA A 83 -27.69 19.51 10.17
CA ALA A 83 -28.28 19.06 11.43
C ALA A 83 -27.23 18.60 12.46
N ARG A 84 -26.02 18.25 12.00
CA ARG A 84 -24.87 17.88 12.83
C ARG A 84 -23.92 19.03 13.11
N HIS A 85 -24.24 20.24 12.63
CA HIS A 85 -23.37 21.42 12.67
C HIS A 85 -21.98 21.17 12.07
N GLN A 86 -21.89 20.26 11.08
CA GLN A 86 -20.64 20.00 10.37
C GLN A 86 -20.31 21.19 9.48
N LEU A 87 -19.08 21.69 9.62
CA LEU A 87 -18.51 22.79 8.86
C LEU A 87 -17.74 22.28 7.64
N GLN A 88 -17.41 23.21 6.74
CA GLN A 88 -16.52 22.89 5.63
C GLN A 88 -15.14 22.49 6.17
N GLY A 89 -14.65 21.34 5.75
CA GLY A 89 -13.41 20.73 6.25
C GLY A 89 -13.63 19.66 7.33
N ASP A 90 -14.84 19.54 7.89
CA ASP A 90 -15.15 18.45 8.81
C ASP A 90 -15.22 17.12 8.07
N GLY A 91 -14.53 16.11 8.59
CA GLY A 91 -14.54 14.74 8.08
C GLY A 91 -15.56 13.86 8.79
N ALA A 92 -15.96 12.77 8.12
CA ALA A 92 -16.65 11.66 8.75
C ALA A 92 -15.75 10.41 8.67
N PRO A 93 -15.29 9.86 9.81
CA PRO A 93 -14.44 8.68 9.79
C PRO A 93 -15.23 7.47 9.29
N ILE A 94 -14.66 6.75 8.32
CA ILE A 94 -15.20 5.50 7.82
C ILE A 94 -14.28 4.35 8.21
N LEU A 95 -14.86 3.29 8.76
CA LEU A 95 -14.16 2.03 9.01
C LEU A 95 -14.56 1.05 7.91
N ILE A 96 -13.60 0.66 7.09
CA ILE A 96 -13.80 -0.31 6.01
C ILE A 96 -13.14 -1.61 6.43
N THR A 97 -13.89 -2.71 6.35
CA THR A 97 -13.36 -4.06 6.54
C THR A 97 -13.49 -4.82 5.24
N MET A 98 -12.35 -5.21 4.67
CA MET A 98 -12.28 -5.95 3.43
C MET A 98 -11.31 -7.11 3.56
N LYS A 99 -11.65 -8.26 2.97
CA LYS A 99 -10.72 -9.38 2.88
C LYS A 99 -9.83 -9.16 1.67
N ILE A 100 -8.56 -8.89 1.94
CA ILE A 100 -7.50 -8.82 0.93
C ILE A 100 -6.36 -9.76 1.33
N PRO A 101 -5.69 -10.40 0.36
CA PRO A 101 -4.55 -11.28 0.63
C PRO A 101 -3.37 -10.51 1.24
N HIS A 102 -3.14 -9.28 0.79
CA HIS A 102 -2.03 -8.42 1.20
C HIS A 102 -2.50 -6.96 1.29
N ILE A 103 -1.84 -6.15 2.13
CA ILE A 103 -2.16 -4.71 2.24
C ILE A 103 -1.77 -4.04 0.93
N TRP A 104 -2.67 -3.20 0.43
CA TRP A 104 -2.47 -2.32 -0.72
C TRP A 104 -3.04 -0.93 -0.40
N ILE A 105 -2.30 0.11 -0.79
CA ILE A 105 -2.63 1.50 -0.53
C ILE A 105 -2.49 2.26 -1.86
N PRO A 106 -3.60 2.80 -2.42
CA PRO A 106 -3.55 3.63 -3.61
C PRO A 106 -2.99 4.99 -3.24
N LEU A 107 -1.69 5.21 -3.42
CA LEU A 107 -1.07 6.48 -3.02
C LEU A 107 -1.13 7.50 -4.14
N GLU A 108 -1.22 7.05 -5.38
CA GLU A 108 -1.29 7.96 -6.52
C GLU A 108 -2.59 8.79 -6.51
N VAL A 109 -3.68 8.30 -5.90
CA VAL A 109 -4.91 9.10 -5.73
C VAL A 109 -4.72 10.37 -4.88
N LEU A 110 -3.62 10.44 -4.11
CA LEU A 110 -3.26 11.61 -3.32
C LEU A 110 -2.51 12.67 -4.16
N ALA A 111 -2.03 12.30 -5.35
CA ALA A 111 -1.14 13.08 -6.21
C ALA A 111 -1.89 14.11 -7.06
N LEU A 112 -2.64 15.02 -6.41
CA LEU A 112 -3.35 16.08 -7.11
C LEU A 112 -2.37 17.04 -7.83
N ASP A 113 -2.68 17.39 -9.08
CA ASP A 113 -1.80 18.17 -9.94
C ASP A 113 -1.33 19.48 -9.29
N GLY A 114 -0.01 19.70 -9.29
CA GLY A 114 0.63 20.90 -8.75
C GLY A 114 0.61 21.05 -7.23
N GLN A 115 0.17 20.04 -6.49
CA GLN A 115 0.11 20.07 -5.03
C GLN A 115 1.27 19.31 -4.36
N GLN A 116 1.53 19.65 -3.09
CA GLN A 116 2.38 18.86 -2.22
C GLN A 116 1.55 17.69 -1.67
N VAL A 117 2.09 16.47 -1.76
CA VAL A 117 1.47 15.29 -1.15
C VAL A 117 2.02 15.15 0.25
N GLN A 118 1.12 15.22 1.24
CA GLN A 118 1.42 14.99 2.65
C GLN A 118 0.49 13.92 3.19
N ALA A 119 1.06 12.81 3.65
CA ALA A 119 0.27 11.71 4.18
C ALA A 119 0.96 11.02 5.37
N ASP A 120 0.16 10.72 6.38
CA ASP A 120 0.54 9.87 7.51
C ASP A 120 -0.13 8.51 7.36
N ILE A 121 0.69 7.47 7.32
CA ILE A 121 0.23 6.09 7.08
C ILE A 121 0.59 5.27 8.31
N TYR A 122 -0.43 4.73 8.97
CA TYR A 122 -0.29 3.84 10.11
C TYR A 122 -0.71 2.43 9.73
N LEU A 123 0.18 1.46 9.97
CA LEU A 123 -0.05 0.05 9.65
C LEU A 123 -0.04 -0.78 10.94
N LEU A 124 -1.04 -1.64 11.10
CA LEU A 124 -1.05 -2.73 12.06
C LEU A 124 -0.84 -4.05 11.31
N THR A 125 0.24 -4.74 11.61
CA THR A 125 0.66 -5.96 10.88
C THR A 125 1.14 -7.04 11.84
N ASP A 126 1.12 -8.31 11.40
CA ASP A 126 1.55 -9.43 12.26
C ASP A 126 3.08 -9.48 12.46
N ILE A 127 3.84 -8.84 11.58
CA ILE A 127 5.31 -8.84 11.52
C ILE A 127 5.83 -7.42 11.24
N PRO A 128 7.09 -7.10 11.61
CA PRO A 128 7.64 -5.78 11.33
C PRO A 128 7.74 -5.50 9.82
N ILE A 129 7.52 -4.24 9.45
CA ILE A 129 7.68 -3.73 8.10
C ILE A 129 9.14 -3.35 7.83
N ASN A 130 9.59 -3.63 6.61
CA ASN A 130 10.93 -3.37 6.12
C ASN A 130 10.86 -2.69 4.74
N THR A 131 11.85 -1.83 4.46
CA THR A 131 11.96 -1.12 3.18
C THR A 131 12.81 -1.89 2.16
N SER A 132 13.53 -2.95 2.57
CA SER A 132 14.27 -3.84 1.68
C SER A 132 14.33 -5.30 2.15
N ASP A 133 14.53 -6.22 1.20
CA ASP A 133 14.74 -7.65 1.47
C ASP A 133 16.00 -7.93 2.29
N LEU A 134 17.05 -7.12 2.10
CA LEU A 134 18.32 -7.30 2.79
C LEU A 134 18.15 -6.99 4.28
N GLU A 135 17.56 -5.82 4.60
CA GLU A 135 17.29 -5.41 5.99
C GLU A 135 16.40 -6.43 6.70
N ALA A 136 15.35 -6.90 6.02
CA ALA A 136 14.47 -7.94 6.55
C ALA A 136 15.24 -9.24 6.87
N LYS A 137 16.18 -9.66 6.01
CA LYS A 137 16.97 -10.89 6.21
C LYS A 137 18.00 -10.76 7.33
N VAL A 138 18.59 -9.60 7.51
CA VAL A 138 19.62 -9.37 8.55
C VAL A 138 19.03 -8.87 9.87
N GLY A 139 17.72 -8.60 9.93
CA GLY A 139 17.03 -8.11 11.12
C GLY A 139 17.37 -6.66 11.47
N GLN A 140 17.79 -5.86 10.48
CA GLN A 140 18.07 -4.45 10.69
C GLN A 140 16.77 -3.65 10.74
N SER A 141 16.65 -2.76 11.73
CA SER A 141 15.50 -1.87 11.80
C SER A 141 15.48 -0.93 10.60
N ALA A 142 14.32 -0.86 9.92
CA ALA A 142 14.07 0.09 8.86
C ALA A 142 13.63 1.49 9.37
N VAL A 143 13.58 1.70 10.70
CA VAL A 143 13.23 3.00 11.28
C VAL A 143 14.29 4.04 10.91
N GLY A 144 13.85 5.14 10.33
CA GLY A 144 14.71 6.19 9.79
C GLY A 144 15.03 6.02 8.30
N ALA A 145 14.74 4.86 7.70
CA ALA A 145 15.04 4.58 6.31
C ALA A 145 13.98 5.20 5.38
N GLY A 146 14.45 5.68 4.22
CA GLY A 146 13.59 6.01 3.10
C GLY A 146 13.11 4.75 2.40
N VAL A 147 11.95 4.81 1.75
CA VAL A 147 11.44 3.71 0.92
C VAL A 147 12.09 3.81 -0.48
N PRO A 148 12.83 2.77 -0.94
CA PRO A 148 13.44 2.79 -2.27
C PRO A 148 12.39 3.01 -3.37
N GLY A 149 12.64 3.97 -4.26
CA GLY A 149 11.72 4.32 -5.34
C GLY A 149 10.56 5.25 -4.94
N ALA A 150 10.46 5.63 -3.67
CA ALA A 150 9.46 6.57 -3.15
C ALA A 150 10.13 7.76 -2.44
N PRO A 151 10.63 8.76 -3.20
CA PRO A 151 11.18 9.98 -2.61
C PRO A 151 10.19 10.65 -1.66
N GLY A 152 10.68 11.17 -0.53
CA GLY A 152 9.86 11.78 0.51
C GLY A 152 9.08 10.79 1.39
N MET A 153 9.10 9.49 1.08
CA MET A 153 8.53 8.46 1.95
C MET A 153 9.57 7.90 2.90
N LYS A 154 9.21 7.83 4.18
CA LYS A 154 10.12 7.37 5.25
C LYS A 154 9.37 6.51 6.27
N LEU A 155 9.98 5.41 6.68
CA LEU A 155 9.53 4.66 7.86
C LEU A 155 10.05 5.36 9.10
N SER A 156 9.16 6.04 9.80
CA SER A 156 9.51 7.01 10.86
C SER A 156 9.40 6.40 12.25
N PHE A 157 8.55 5.39 12.45
CA PHE A 157 8.43 4.68 13.71
C PHE A 157 7.94 3.24 13.48
N GLN A 158 8.40 2.32 14.34
CA GLN A 158 7.90 0.95 14.36
C GLN A 158 8.12 0.34 15.74
N GLU A 159 7.09 -0.27 16.30
CA GLU A 159 7.15 -0.94 17.59
C GLU A 159 6.21 -2.15 17.61
N LYS A 160 6.60 -3.19 18.36
CA LYS A 160 5.67 -4.26 18.69
C LYS A 160 4.66 -3.74 19.70
N MET A 161 3.39 -4.12 19.54
CA MET A 161 2.30 -3.67 20.40
C MET A 161 2.62 -3.87 21.89
N THR A 162 2.60 -2.78 22.65
CA THR A 162 2.76 -2.82 24.11
C THR A 162 1.39 -2.97 24.79
N PRO A 163 1.31 -3.45 26.05
CA PRO A 163 0.02 -3.55 26.74
C PRO A 163 -0.71 -2.20 26.87
N LEU A 164 0.02 -1.10 27.06
CA LEU A 164 -0.56 0.24 27.16
C LEU A 164 -1.12 0.71 25.81
N LEU A 165 -0.33 0.59 24.74
CA LEU A 165 -0.76 0.96 23.38
C LEU A 165 -1.95 0.10 22.92
N TYR A 166 -1.92 -1.20 23.22
CA TYR A 166 -3.04 -2.09 22.94
C TYR A 166 -4.30 -1.64 23.67
N HIS A 167 -4.20 -1.35 24.96
CA HIS A 167 -5.34 -0.88 25.74
C HIS A 167 -5.93 0.40 25.16
N ASP A 168 -5.08 1.38 24.85
CA ASP A 168 -5.49 2.64 24.24
C ASP A 168 -6.23 2.42 22.91
N LEU A 169 -5.58 1.75 21.95
CA LEU A 169 -6.16 1.52 20.62
C LEU A 169 -7.39 0.61 20.65
N SER A 170 -7.42 -0.44 21.47
CA SER A 170 -8.51 -1.43 21.45
C SER A 170 -9.77 -1.00 22.21
N THR A 171 -9.64 -0.03 23.14
CA THR A 171 -10.79 0.47 23.91
C THR A 171 -11.53 1.60 23.20
N ASP A 172 -10.94 2.16 22.15
CA ASP A 172 -11.60 3.13 21.29
C ASP A 172 -12.85 2.56 20.60
N ARG A 173 -13.76 3.48 20.28
CA ARG A 173 -15.05 3.12 19.68
C ARG A 173 -14.83 2.41 18.33
N ASN A 174 -15.39 1.21 18.20
CA ASN A 174 -15.29 0.34 17.02
C ASN A 174 -13.87 -0.22 16.76
N MET A 175 -12.97 -0.18 17.73
CA MET A 175 -11.59 -0.65 17.59
C MET A 175 -11.30 -2.02 18.22
N GLY A 176 -12.34 -2.78 18.59
CA GLY A 176 -12.19 -4.14 19.14
C GLY A 176 -11.59 -5.18 18.18
N TRP A 177 -11.26 -4.79 16.94
CA TRP A 177 -10.54 -5.60 15.97
C TRP A 177 -9.01 -5.55 16.13
N VAL A 178 -8.49 -4.56 16.87
CA VAL A 178 -7.05 -4.40 17.14
C VAL A 178 -6.55 -5.63 17.90
N ARG A 179 -5.37 -6.14 17.53
CA ARG A 179 -4.79 -7.35 18.13
C ARG A 179 -3.55 -7.04 18.99
N PRO A 180 -3.38 -7.71 20.14
CA PRO A 180 -2.30 -7.44 21.08
C PRO A 180 -0.91 -7.91 20.61
N ASP A 181 -0.83 -8.75 19.59
CA ASP A 181 0.40 -9.31 19.03
C ASP A 181 0.89 -8.59 17.76
N SER A 182 0.22 -7.50 17.36
CA SER A 182 0.55 -6.71 16.18
C SER A 182 1.86 -5.92 16.31
N TRP A 183 2.35 -5.43 15.17
CA TRP A 183 3.33 -4.36 15.04
C TRP A 183 2.64 -3.10 14.56
N LEU A 184 2.87 -1.98 15.26
CA LEU A 184 2.49 -0.65 14.80
C LEU A 184 3.64 -0.04 14.02
N THR A 185 3.39 0.35 12.78
CA THR A 185 4.34 1.04 11.90
C THR A 185 3.77 2.37 11.48
N TYR A 186 4.60 3.40 11.46
CA TYR A 186 4.29 4.73 10.94
C TYR A 186 5.22 5.08 9.78
N LEU A 187 4.61 5.39 8.64
CA LEU A 187 5.25 5.92 7.45
C LEU A 187 4.77 7.36 7.22
N SER A 188 5.71 8.25 6.95
CA SER A 188 5.43 9.63 6.54
C SER A 188 5.75 9.80 5.06
N LEU A 189 4.88 10.47 4.31
CA LEU A 189 5.10 10.88 2.93
C LEU A 189 5.00 12.40 2.83
N ASP A 190 6.06 13.03 2.31
CA ASP A 190 6.09 14.47 2.03
C ASP A 190 6.91 14.73 0.75
N THR A 191 6.22 14.95 -0.38
CA THR A 191 6.86 15.09 -1.70
C THR A 191 5.92 15.77 -2.71
N PRO A 192 6.43 16.38 -3.80
CA PRO A 192 5.57 16.92 -4.85
C PRO A 192 4.72 15.83 -5.53
N SER A 193 3.49 16.16 -5.94
CA SER A 193 2.56 15.21 -6.57
C SER A 193 3.14 14.50 -7.79
N THR A 194 3.95 15.19 -8.59
CA THR A 194 4.62 14.64 -9.77
C THR A 194 5.57 13.46 -9.50
N THR A 195 5.92 13.22 -8.23
CA THR A 195 6.78 12.10 -7.81
C THR A 195 6.00 10.89 -7.29
N VAL A 196 4.73 11.08 -6.93
CA VAL A 196 3.85 10.01 -6.42
C VAL A 196 3.13 9.39 -7.61
N THR A 197 3.86 8.54 -8.34
CA THR A 197 3.37 7.84 -9.56
C THR A 197 3.13 6.35 -9.31
N TYR A 198 3.01 5.99 -8.03
CA TYR A 198 3.02 4.62 -7.56
C TYR A 198 1.98 4.38 -6.49
N ASP A 199 1.58 3.12 -6.39
CA ASP A 199 0.87 2.56 -5.25
C ASP A 199 1.80 1.72 -4.40
N MET A 200 1.39 1.47 -3.16
CA MET A 200 2.18 0.72 -2.20
C MET A 200 1.48 -0.58 -1.80
N GLY A 201 2.23 -1.68 -1.80
CA GLY A 201 1.81 -2.97 -1.28
C GLY A 201 2.77 -3.46 -0.21
N ILE A 202 2.26 -4.31 0.68
CA ILE A 202 3.06 -5.00 1.70
C ILE A 202 3.01 -6.49 1.42
N THR A 203 4.16 -7.08 1.13
CA THR A 203 4.30 -8.54 0.94
C THR A 203 3.91 -9.30 2.22
N SER A 204 3.61 -10.60 2.11
CA SER A 204 3.37 -11.46 3.29
C SER A 204 4.56 -11.56 4.25
N THR A 205 5.75 -11.17 3.79
CA THR A 205 6.99 -11.12 4.58
C THR A 205 7.30 -9.73 5.11
N GLY A 206 6.37 -8.78 5.03
CA GLY A 206 6.49 -7.46 5.66
C GLY A 206 7.42 -6.52 4.90
N ILE A 207 7.62 -6.73 3.60
CA ILE A 207 8.46 -5.87 2.76
C ILE A 207 7.56 -4.96 1.92
N ILE A 208 7.88 -3.65 1.92
CA ILE A 208 7.24 -2.65 1.08
C ILE A 208 7.59 -2.91 -0.39
N ARG A 209 6.57 -2.87 -1.26
CA ARG A 209 6.69 -2.91 -2.71
C ARG A 209 5.93 -1.74 -3.31
N LEU A 210 6.53 -1.12 -4.31
CA LEU A 210 5.90 -0.08 -5.10
C LEU A 210 5.52 -0.65 -6.45
N ALA A 211 4.38 -0.22 -6.97
CA ALA A 211 3.99 -0.50 -8.34
C ALA A 211 3.48 0.76 -9.01
N HIS A 212 3.66 0.87 -10.32
CA HIS A 212 3.16 2.01 -11.07
C HIS A 212 1.64 2.08 -11.01
N PHE A 213 1.11 3.29 -11.09
CA PHE A 213 -0.32 3.54 -11.24
C PHE A 213 -0.96 2.67 -12.32
N GLY A 214 -2.16 2.16 -12.03
CA GLY A 214 -2.90 1.23 -12.90
C GLY A 214 -2.45 -0.23 -12.78
N THR A 215 -1.42 -0.53 -11.97
CA THR A 215 -1.13 -1.92 -11.60
C THR A 215 -2.31 -2.48 -10.81
N SER A 216 -2.72 -3.72 -11.11
CA SER A 216 -3.77 -4.38 -10.34
C SER A 216 -3.40 -4.39 -8.85
N PRO A 217 -4.31 -3.99 -7.94
CA PRO A 217 -4.03 -3.87 -6.51
C PRO A 217 -3.31 -5.08 -5.90
N MET A 218 -3.68 -6.29 -6.34
CA MET A 218 -3.14 -7.53 -5.80
C MET A 218 -1.75 -7.88 -6.37
N ALA A 219 -1.38 -7.34 -7.52
CA ALA A 219 -0.07 -7.57 -8.13
C ALA A 219 1.05 -6.73 -7.48
N VAL A 220 0.72 -5.70 -6.69
CA VAL A 220 1.71 -4.83 -6.05
C VAL A 220 2.52 -5.58 -5.00
N ALA A 221 1.86 -6.41 -4.18
CA ALA A 221 2.49 -7.12 -3.06
C ALA A 221 3.23 -8.39 -3.50
N ASP A 222 2.79 -9.06 -4.57
CA ASP A 222 3.43 -10.29 -5.05
C ASP A 222 4.76 -10.01 -5.78
N GLY A 223 5.05 -8.74 -6.03
CA GLY A 223 6.23 -8.27 -6.73
C GLY A 223 6.12 -8.57 -8.23
N GLN A 224 5.98 -7.53 -9.05
CA GLN A 224 6.65 -7.60 -10.35
C GLN A 224 8.13 -7.55 -10.03
N SER A 225 8.79 -8.71 -10.10
CA SER A 225 10.20 -8.93 -9.81
C SER A 225 11.09 -7.96 -10.59
N THR A 226 11.31 -6.77 -10.03
CA THR A 226 12.39 -5.89 -10.46
C THR A 226 13.66 -6.40 -9.79
N HIS A 227 14.58 -6.82 -10.65
CA HIS A 227 15.85 -7.50 -10.37
C HIS A 227 15.75 -9.01 -10.12
N GLU A 228 15.38 -9.75 -11.18
CA GLU A 228 16.21 -10.92 -11.49
C GLU A 228 17.67 -10.45 -11.49
N LEU A 229 18.48 -11.03 -10.61
CA LEU A 229 19.93 -10.99 -10.77
C LEU A 229 20.22 -11.36 -12.23
N LEU A 230 20.98 -10.50 -12.91
CA LEU A 230 21.26 -10.59 -14.35
C LEU A 230 21.39 -12.06 -14.79
N ALA A 231 20.60 -12.49 -15.77
CA ALA A 231 20.47 -13.89 -16.23
C ALA A 231 21.79 -14.59 -16.67
N TRP A 232 22.92 -13.88 -16.67
CA TRP A 232 24.25 -14.43 -16.90
C TRP A 232 25.00 -14.85 -15.63
N LEU A 233 24.47 -14.57 -14.43
CA LEU A 233 25.03 -15.09 -13.18
C LEU A 233 24.74 -16.61 -13.11
N PRO A 234 25.77 -17.47 -13.12
CA PRO A 234 25.55 -18.91 -13.04
C PRO A 234 24.89 -19.24 -11.70
N THR A 235 23.63 -19.67 -11.75
CA THR A 235 22.94 -20.22 -10.60
C THR A 235 23.56 -21.57 -10.28
N LEU A 236 24.20 -21.67 -9.12
CA LEU A 236 24.72 -22.95 -8.63
C LEU A 236 23.55 -23.88 -8.26
N PRO A 237 23.70 -25.20 -8.41
CA PRO A 237 22.61 -26.15 -8.20
C PRO A 237 21.92 -25.97 -6.83
N MET A 238 20.59 -26.11 -6.83
CA MET A 238 19.79 -26.04 -5.60
C MET A 238 20.27 -27.06 -4.57
N GLY A 239 20.58 -26.60 -3.35
CA GLY A 239 21.08 -27.44 -2.25
C GLY A 239 22.48 -27.10 -1.73
N THR A 240 23.16 -26.11 -2.30
CA THR A 240 24.51 -25.74 -1.85
C THR A 240 24.45 -25.02 -0.48
N PRO A 241 25.07 -25.53 0.61
CA PRO A 241 25.04 -24.89 1.92
C PRO A 241 25.61 -23.47 1.87
N GLN A 242 25.04 -22.52 2.60
CA GLN A 242 25.44 -21.10 2.59
C GLN A 242 26.95 -20.88 2.83
N VAL A 243 27.61 -21.78 3.55
CA VAL A 243 29.06 -21.78 3.80
C VAL A 243 29.88 -22.03 2.53
N ALA A 244 29.40 -22.86 1.62
CA ALA A 244 30.06 -23.10 0.34
C ALA A 244 29.92 -21.91 -0.61
N GLN A 245 28.81 -21.16 -0.51
CA GLN A 245 28.58 -19.95 -1.30
C GLN A 245 29.53 -18.82 -0.90
N THR A 246 29.72 -18.60 0.40
CA THR A 246 30.66 -17.59 0.91
C THR A 246 32.10 -17.96 0.61
N LEU A 247 32.48 -19.23 0.72
CA LEU A 247 33.82 -19.72 0.36
C LEU A 247 34.13 -19.58 -1.13
N ALA A 248 33.16 -19.90 -2.00
CA ALA A 248 33.33 -19.74 -3.45
C ALA A 248 33.49 -18.27 -3.85
N LEU A 249 32.69 -17.36 -3.28
CA LEU A 249 32.81 -15.92 -3.53
C LEU A 249 34.17 -15.37 -3.07
N LEU A 250 34.61 -15.77 -1.87
CA LEU A 250 35.93 -15.41 -1.35
C LEU A 250 37.05 -15.94 -2.25
N LEU A 251 36.96 -17.16 -2.74
CA LEU A 251 37.94 -17.75 -3.66
C LEU A 251 38.03 -16.98 -4.98
N VAL A 252 36.89 -16.56 -5.55
CA VAL A 252 36.88 -15.76 -6.79
C VAL A 252 37.53 -14.40 -6.55
N ILE A 253 37.20 -13.71 -5.45
CA ILE A 253 37.79 -12.41 -5.11
C ILE A 253 39.29 -12.53 -4.89
N VAL A 254 39.75 -13.52 -4.13
CA VAL A 254 41.17 -13.76 -3.87
C VAL A 254 41.91 -14.09 -5.17
N SER A 255 41.30 -14.88 -6.05
CA SER A 255 41.88 -15.24 -7.36
C SER A 255 42.02 -14.02 -8.27
N ALA A 256 41.02 -13.14 -8.30
CA ALA A 256 41.05 -11.90 -9.07
C ALA A 256 42.13 -10.93 -8.55
N ILE A 257 42.24 -10.79 -7.22
CA ILE A 257 43.30 -9.98 -6.59
C ILE A 257 44.67 -10.56 -6.91
N PHE A 258 44.85 -11.88 -6.81
CA PHE A 258 46.12 -12.53 -7.13
C PHE A 258 46.51 -12.37 -8.60
N LEU A 259 45.55 -12.47 -9.52
CA LEU A 259 45.78 -12.26 -10.95
C LEU A 259 46.18 -10.81 -11.24
N ALA A 260 45.50 -9.84 -10.62
CA ALA A 260 45.84 -8.42 -10.74
C ALA A 260 47.24 -8.13 -10.20
N PHE A 261 47.63 -8.72 -9.07
CA PHE A 261 48.99 -8.62 -8.53
C PHE A 261 50.03 -9.24 -9.46
N ARG A 262 49.76 -10.43 -10.05
CA ARG A 262 50.68 -11.07 -11.00
C ARG A 262 50.86 -10.27 -12.29
N VAL A 263 49.78 -9.69 -12.82
CA VAL A 263 49.85 -8.83 -14.00
C VAL A 263 50.67 -7.58 -13.70
N ARG A 264 50.43 -6.95 -12.54
CA ARG A 264 51.18 -5.76 -12.11
C ARG A 264 52.68 -6.07 -11.92
N ALA A 265 53.02 -7.20 -11.30
CA ALA A 265 54.41 -7.64 -11.11
C ALA A 265 55.12 -7.92 -12.45
N ARG A 266 54.42 -8.54 -13.42
CA ARG A 266 54.98 -8.79 -14.77
C ARG A 266 55.20 -7.51 -15.59
N ILE A 267 54.37 -6.48 -15.39
CA ILE A 267 54.54 -5.18 -16.05
C ILE A 267 55.74 -4.44 -15.47
N ILE A 268 55.96 -4.52 -14.16
CA ILE A 268 57.11 -3.89 -13.48
C ILE A 268 58.43 -4.57 -13.87
N ALA A 269 58.45 -5.90 -14.01
CA ALA A 269 59.65 -6.65 -14.40
C ALA A 269 60.05 -6.51 -15.90
N LYS A 270 59.22 -5.85 -16.71
CA LYS A 270 59.47 -5.59 -18.15
C LYS A 270 59.89 -4.14 -18.43
N ARG A 271 60.07 -3.31 -17.41
CA ARG A 271 60.72 -1.98 -17.48
C ARG A 271 62.13 -2.08 -16.93
#